data_AF-A0A1Q6XFD5-F1
#
_entry.id   AF-A0A1Q6XFD5-F1
#
_cell.length_a   1.000
_cell.length_b   1.000
_cell.length_c   1.000
_cell.angle_alpha   90.00
_cell.angle_beta   90.00
_cell.angle_gamma   90.00
#
_symmetry.space_group_name_H-M   'P 1'
#
loop_
_entity.id
_entity.type
_entity.pdbx_description
1 polymer ?
#
loop_
_entity_poly.entity_id
_entity_poly.type
_entity_poly.pdbx_seq_one_letter_code
_entity_poly.pdbx_strand_id
1 'polypeptide(L)'
;MRRRFTYFVLAALVVLAAGASSTFAARDGEQTYVFNGRLLADAGSSTSLYVDINGGNRPALKKLVGQSDNQYFAVDSGTQFLRWSHGVPTVVAESNLVAADIVSVQVRAARDASLAQIEATPASRVADRGPTPGHAGKPLWLFVGSLNAPAANGKVTIHVQSGNWLALRKMLGQPQDQSFSYGARTIFILWRSGVPTVVSPSQLRVGDRISIRIRAPRADSLQEAEQVPASHIGDHEPRTPA
;
A
#
# COMPACT_ATOMS: atom_id res chain seq x y z
N MET A 1 0.12 46.99 54.39
CA MET A 1 -0.15 47.38 52.98
C MET A 1 0.11 46.17 52.10
N ARG A 2 -0.95 45.48 51.68
CA ARG A 2 -0.90 44.20 50.92
C ARG A 2 -0.89 44.52 49.42
N ARG A 3 0.20 44.22 48.71
CA ARG A 3 0.24 44.23 47.24
C ARG A 3 -0.08 42.81 46.75
N ARG A 4 -1.22 42.68 46.07
CA ARG A 4 -1.71 41.44 45.46
C ARG A 4 -0.97 41.22 44.14
N PHE A 5 -0.27 40.10 44.01
CA PHE A 5 0.21 39.59 42.73
C PHE A 5 -0.97 38.89 42.02
N THR A 6 -1.39 39.43 40.89
CA THR A 6 -2.35 38.80 39.97
C THR A 6 -1.59 37.86 39.04
N TYR A 7 -1.78 36.55 39.21
CA TYR A 7 -1.36 35.52 38.26
C TYR A 7 -2.45 35.36 37.20
N PHE A 8 -2.11 35.58 35.93
CA PHE A 8 -2.92 35.17 34.79
C PHE A 8 -2.84 33.64 34.67
N VAL A 9 -3.94 32.95 34.96
CA VAL A 9 -4.07 31.51 34.73
C VAL A 9 -4.50 31.30 33.27
N LEU A 10 -3.63 30.63 32.51
CA LEU A 10 -3.91 30.12 31.17
C LEU A 10 -5.02 29.06 31.27
N ALA A 11 -6.15 29.27 30.60
CA ALA A 11 -7.21 28.28 30.50
C ALA A 11 -6.79 27.17 29.51
N ALA A 12 -6.49 25.98 30.01
CA ALA A 12 -6.33 24.79 29.18
C ALA A 12 -7.71 24.29 28.74
N LEU A 13 -8.00 24.40 27.44
CA LEU A 13 -9.22 23.85 26.85
C LEU A 13 -9.03 22.34 26.64
N VAL A 14 -9.51 21.53 27.58
CA VAL A 14 -9.62 20.08 27.41
C VAL A 14 -10.86 19.80 26.55
N VAL A 15 -10.67 19.51 25.27
CA VAL A 15 -11.74 18.98 24.41
C VAL A 15 -11.93 17.51 24.77
N LEU A 16 -12.92 17.24 25.62
CA LEU A 16 -13.51 15.92 25.78
C LEU A 16 -14.26 15.58 24.47
N ALA A 17 -13.58 14.89 23.55
CA ALA A 17 -14.25 14.23 22.45
C ALA A 17 -14.96 12.99 23.01
N ALA A 18 -16.29 13.07 23.05
CA ALA A 18 -17.18 11.98 23.41
C ALA A 18 -16.84 10.72 22.62
N GLY A 19 -16.73 9.59 23.32
CA GLY A 19 -16.63 8.27 22.71
C GLY A 19 -17.89 7.99 21.89
N ALA A 20 -17.79 8.18 20.58
CA ALA A 20 -18.75 7.62 19.64
C ALA A 20 -18.43 6.14 19.51
N SER A 21 -19.12 5.30 20.29
CA SER A 21 -19.23 3.88 20.01
C SER A 21 -20.00 3.71 18.70
N SER A 22 -19.30 3.67 17.57
CA SER A 22 -19.90 3.27 16.30
C SER A 22 -20.13 1.76 16.33
N THR A 23 -21.39 1.39 16.36
CA THR A 23 -21.85 0.04 16.07
C THR A 23 -21.29 -0.40 14.72
N PHE A 24 -20.52 -1.49 14.72
CA PHE A 24 -20.02 -2.14 13.51
C PHE A 24 -21.19 -2.67 12.68
N ALA A 25 -21.72 -1.84 11.78
CA ALA A 25 -22.64 -2.27 10.75
C ALA A 25 -21.85 -3.01 9.65
N ALA A 26 -22.34 -4.19 9.29
CA ALA A 26 -21.70 -5.10 8.34
C ALA A 26 -21.53 -4.51 6.93
N ARG A 27 -20.26 -4.39 6.51
CA ARG A 27 -19.66 -4.68 5.19
C ARG A 27 -20.56 -4.77 3.94
N ASP A 28 -21.06 -3.63 3.44
CA ASP A 28 -21.28 -3.40 1.99
C ASP A 28 -20.95 -1.95 1.55
N GLY A 29 -20.31 -1.16 2.43
CA GLY A 29 -20.09 0.29 2.24
C GLY A 29 -18.65 0.76 2.38
N GLU A 30 -17.69 -0.12 2.67
CA GLU A 30 -16.30 0.27 2.92
C GLU A 30 -15.47 0.36 1.63
N GLN A 31 -14.51 1.28 1.62
CA GLN A 31 -13.48 1.36 0.60
C GLN A 31 -12.10 1.59 1.21
N THR A 32 -11.07 1.23 0.44
CA THR A 32 -9.68 1.49 0.83
C THR A 32 -9.27 2.88 0.37
N TYR A 33 -8.88 3.71 1.33
CA TYR A 33 -8.21 4.98 1.10
C TYR A 33 -6.70 4.76 1.21
N VAL A 34 -5.95 5.24 0.23
CA VAL A 34 -4.48 5.15 0.23
C VAL A 34 -3.92 6.56 0.16
N PHE A 35 -3.22 6.96 1.22
CA PHE A 35 -2.52 8.23 1.32
C PHE A 35 -1.02 7.97 1.18
N ASN A 36 -0.35 8.70 0.30
CA ASN A 36 1.08 8.63 0.10
C ASN A 36 1.69 9.95 0.54
N GLY A 37 2.74 9.89 1.34
CA GLY A 37 3.34 11.09 1.90
C GLY A 37 4.68 10.83 2.54
N ARG A 38 5.20 11.85 3.21
CA ARG A 38 6.44 11.82 3.96
C ARG A 38 6.13 11.88 5.46
N LEU A 39 6.72 10.97 6.23
CA LEU A 39 6.59 11.00 7.67
C LEU A 39 7.31 12.24 8.22
N LEU A 40 6.63 13.03 9.05
CA LEU A 40 7.15 14.30 9.57
C LEU A 40 7.86 14.14 10.92
N ALA A 41 7.57 13.06 11.65
CA ALA A 41 8.17 12.74 12.94
C ALA A 41 8.35 11.22 13.06
N ASP A 42 9.33 10.78 13.85
CA ASP A 42 9.49 9.35 14.15
C ASP A 42 8.20 8.79 14.74
N ALA A 43 7.76 7.63 14.28
CA ALA A 43 6.52 7.03 14.75
C ALA A 43 6.65 6.60 16.24
N GLY A 44 7.80 6.03 16.60
CA GLY A 44 8.12 5.66 17.97
C GLY A 44 7.13 4.63 18.54
N SER A 45 6.26 5.08 19.44
CA SER A 45 5.17 4.31 20.05
C SER A 45 3.87 5.12 20.07
N SER A 46 3.73 6.05 19.12
CA SER A 46 2.58 6.94 19.01
C SER A 46 1.33 6.16 18.57
N THR A 47 0.16 6.61 19.00
CA THR A 47 -1.12 6.09 18.46
C THR A 47 -1.54 6.80 17.17
N SER A 48 -0.68 7.69 16.65
CA SER A 48 -0.90 8.39 15.39
C SER A 48 0.39 8.67 14.63
N LEU A 49 0.30 8.61 13.31
CA LEU A 49 1.37 8.98 12.39
C LEU A 49 1.12 10.38 11.83
N TYR A 50 2.13 11.24 11.88
CA TYR A 50 2.08 12.57 11.29
C TYR A 50 2.74 12.57 9.91
N VAL A 51 1.95 12.82 8.86
CA VAL A 51 2.37 12.63 7.47
C VAL A 51 2.04 13.87 6.63
N ASP A 52 3.03 14.35 5.88
CA ASP A 52 2.87 15.31 4.79
C ASP A 52 2.43 14.59 3.51
N ILE A 53 1.17 14.73 3.13
CA ILE A 53 0.56 14.01 2.01
C ILE A 53 0.87 14.69 0.69
N ASN A 54 1.48 13.93 -0.23
CA ASN A 54 1.81 14.39 -1.58
C ASN A 54 1.15 13.55 -2.69
N GLY A 55 0.35 12.54 -2.31
CA GLY A 55 -0.32 11.69 -3.28
C GLY A 55 -1.26 10.66 -2.63
N GLY A 56 -1.86 9.82 -3.46
CA GLY A 56 -2.81 8.83 -2.99
C GLY A 56 -3.63 8.20 -4.10
N ASN A 57 -4.58 7.34 -3.72
CA ASN A 57 -5.59 6.89 -4.66
C ASN A 57 -6.70 7.95 -4.84
N ARG A 58 -7.43 7.88 -5.96
CA ARG A 58 -8.49 8.85 -6.30
C ARG A 58 -9.48 9.12 -5.15
N PRO A 59 -10.03 8.13 -4.41
CA PRO A 59 -10.97 8.43 -3.33
C PRO A 59 -10.30 9.17 -2.16
N ALA A 60 -9.05 8.85 -1.80
CA ALA A 60 -8.31 9.57 -0.76
C ALA A 60 -8.03 11.02 -1.15
N LEU A 61 -7.51 11.23 -2.37
CA LEU A 61 -7.20 12.58 -2.87
C LEU A 61 -8.44 13.46 -2.96
N LYS A 62 -9.61 12.90 -3.30
CA LYS A 62 -10.87 13.65 -3.29
C LYS A 62 -11.23 14.17 -1.89
N LYS A 63 -10.91 13.43 -0.83
CA LYS A 63 -11.20 13.84 0.57
C LYS A 63 -10.22 14.90 1.08
N LEU A 64 -9.05 15.04 0.46
CA LEU A 64 -8.04 16.05 0.80
C LEU A 64 -8.24 17.41 0.11
N VAL A 65 -9.11 17.51 -0.90
CA VAL A 65 -9.33 18.77 -1.61
C VAL A 65 -9.83 19.84 -0.63
N GLY A 66 -9.07 20.93 -0.48
CA GLY A 66 -9.37 22.03 0.44
C GLY A 66 -8.95 21.78 1.89
N GLN A 67 -8.21 20.72 2.17
CA GLN A 67 -7.62 20.40 3.49
C GLN A 67 -6.12 20.70 3.48
N SER A 68 -5.49 20.63 4.66
CA SER A 68 -4.03 20.65 4.79
C SER A 68 -3.41 19.39 4.17
N ASP A 69 -2.18 19.47 3.67
CA ASP A 69 -1.43 18.29 3.24
C ASP A 69 -0.87 17.51 4.44
N ASN A 70 -0.59 18.21 5.55
CA ASN A 70 -0.16 17.60 6.80
C ASN A 70 -1.37 17.01 7.53
N GLN A 71 -1.36 15.69 7.76
CA GLN A 71 -2.44 14.94 8.38
C GLN A 71 -1.95 13.97 9.45
N TYR A 72 -2.87 13.62 10.36
CA TYR A 72 -2.64 12.64 11.43
C TYR A 72 -3.48 11.40 11.17
N PHE A 73 -2.84 10.23 11.12
CA PHE A 73 -3.54 8.96 10.93
C PHE A 73 -3.42 8.09 12.17
N ALA A 74 -4.55 7.62 12.70
CA ALA A 74 -4.57 6.68 13.82
C ALA A 74 -3.89 5.36 13.44
N VAL A 75 -3.13 4.81 14.39
CA VAL A 75 -2.52 3.47 14.31
C VAL A 75 -2.76 2.74 15.64
N ASP A 76 -2.85 1.42 15.57
CA ASP A 76 -3.08 0.58 16.73
C ASP A 76 -2.35 -0.77 16.62
N SER A 77 -2.60 -1.68 17.56
CA SER A 77 -2.02 -3.02 17.55
C SER A 77 -2.45 -3.89 16.35
N GLY A 78 -3.51 -3.51 15.65
CA GLY A 78 -3.96 -4.14 14.41
C GLY A 78 -3.32 -3.57 13.15
N THR A 79 -2.61 -2.42 13.25
CA THR A 79 -1.91 -1.82 12.13
C THR A 79 -0.69 -2.65 11.73
N GLN A 80 -0.66 -3.07 10.47
CA GLN A 80 0.50 -3.76 9.92
C GLN A 80 1.53 -2.76 9.36
N PHE A 81 2.70 -2.70 9.97
CA PHE A 81 3.82 -1.89 9.47
C PHE A 81 4.72 -2.71 8.55
N LEU A 82 4.94 -2.19 7.34
CA LEU A 82 5.79 -2.79 6.33
C LEU A 82 6.93 -1.85 5.99
N ARG A 83 8.17 -2.34 6.01
CA ARG A 83 9.32 -1.62 5.48
C ARG A 83 9.78 -2.26 4.17
N TRP A 84 9.87 -1.46 3.12
CA TRP A 84 10.38 -1.87 1.82
C TRP A 84 11.87 -1.61 1.76
N SER A 85 12.67 -2.66 1.62
CA SER A 85 14.11 -2.57 1.40
C SER A 85 14.47 -3.39 0.17
N HIS A 86 15.17 -2.79 -0.79
CA HIS A 86 15.58 -3.46 -2.03
C HIS A 86 14.43 -4.16 -2.80
N GLY A 87 13.21 -3.61 -2.72
CA GLY A 87 12.01 -4.19 -3.35
C GLY A 87 11.32 -5.29 -2.51
N VAL A 88 11.90 -5.70 -1.40
CA VAL A 88 11.29 -6.66 -0.48
C VAL A 88 10.52 -5.93 0.62
N PRO A 89 9.21 -6.15 0.78
CA PRO A 89 8.48 -5.70 1.95
C PRO A 89 8.68 -6.68 3.11
N THR A 90 8.98 -6.15 4.29
CA THR A 90 9.14 -6.91 5.54
C THR A 90 8.26 -6.30 6.62
N VAL A 91 7.62 -7.13 7.44
CA VAL A 91 6.86 -6.64 8.61
C VAL A 91 7.86 -6.16 9.67
N VAL A 92 7.66 -4.95 10.19
CA VAL A 92 8.52 -4.33 11.20
C VAL A 92 7.69 -3.81 12.36
N ALA A 93 8.34 -3.49 13.48
CA ALA A 93 7.69 -2.72 14.54
C ALA A 93 7.55 -1.26 14.11
N GLU A 94 6.53 -0.57 14.64
CA GLU A 94 6.26 0.86 14.37
C GLU A 94 7.50 1.74 14.56
N SER A 95 8.31 1.47 15.59
CA SER A 95 9.54 2.21 15.90
C SER A 95 10.60 2.20 14.78
N ASN A 96 10.41 1.39 13.73
CA ASN A 96 11.30 1.35 12.57
C ASN A 96 10.91 2.38 11.49
N LEU A 97 9.77 3.09 11.64
CA LEU A 97 9.35 4.17 10.77
C LEU A 97 9.97 5.47 11.25
N VAL A 98 10.84 6.04 10.43
CA VAL A 98 11.66 7.20 10.79
C VAL A 98 11.14 8.44 10.09
N ALA A 99 11.29 9.59 10.72
CA ALA A 99 11.03 10.87 10.10
C ALA A 99 11.76 10.96 8.76
N ALA A 100 11.13 11.66 7.81
CA ALA A 100 11.51 11.77 6.41
C ALA A 100 11.26 10.55 5.53
N ASP A 101 10.87 9.40 6.07
CA ASP A 101 10.52 8.24 5.26
C ASP A 101 9.27 8.47 4.41
N ILE A 102 9.27 7.96 3.19
CA ILE A 102 8.10 7.99 2.31
C ILE A 102 7.20 6.81 2.65
N VAL A 103 5.99 7.12 3.12
CA VAL A 103 5.02 6.15 3.61
C VAL A 103 3.77 6.10 2.72
N SER A 104 3.16 4.93 2.63
CA SER A 104 1.80 4.72 2.12
C SER A 104 0.91 4.23 3.26
N VAL A 105 -0.02 5.08 3.72
CA VAL A 105 -1.00 4.75 4.76
C VAL A 105 -2.27 4.23 4.09
N GLN A 106 -2.73 3.05 4.52
CA GLN A 106 -3.96 2.43 4.01
C GLN A 106 -5.01 2.33 5.10
N VAL A 107 -6.12 3.02 4.90
CA VAL A 107 -7.26 3.02 5.82
C VAL A 107 -8.46 2.39 5.11
N ARG A 108 -9.18 1.51 5.82
CA ARG A 108 -10.50 1.01 5.38
C ARG A 108 -11.57 1.74 6.16
N ALA A 109 -12.41 2.48 5.46
CA ALA A 109 -13.49 3.24 6.07
C ALA A 109 -14.69 3.30 5.11
N ALA A 110 -15.84 3.76 5.60
CA ALA A 110 -17.04 3.94 4.79
C ALA A 110 -16.79 4.89 3.60
N ARG A 111 -17.50 4.68 2.48
CA ARG A 111 -17.35 5.49 1.25
C ARG A 111 -17.70 6.96 1.44
N ASP A 112 -18.66 7.24 2.30
CA ASP A 112 -19.14 8.58 2.64
C ASP A 112 -18.35 9.23 3.78
N ALA A 113 -17.50 8.48 4.50
CA ALA A 113 -16.70 8.97 5.62
C ALA A 113 -15.97 10.29 5.30
N SER A 114 -16.00 11.22 6.24
CA SER A 114 -15.23 12.47 6.17
C SER A 114 -13.73 12.18 6.32
N LEU A 115 -12.87 13.14 5.96
CA LEU A 115 -11.42 12.99 6.15
C LEU A 115 -11.08 12.73 7.63
N ALA A 116 -11.66 13.48 8.55
CA ALA A 116 -11.46 13.30 10.00
C ALA A 116 -11.89 11.90 10.50
N GLN A 117 -12.98 11.33 9.95
CA GLN A 117 -13.40 9.97 10.29
C GLN A 117 -12.42 8.92 9.74
N ILE A 118 -11.88 9.16 8.55
CA ILE A 118 -10.85 8.28 7.95
C ILE A 118 -9.58 8.35 8.80
N GLU A 119 -9.14 9.54 9.20
CA GLU A 119 -7.96 9.76 10.04
C GLU A 119 -8.08 9.17 11.45
N ALA A 120 -9.28 9.20 12.03
CA ALA A 120 -9.58 8.55 13.31
C ALA A 120 -9.71 7.02 13.20
N THR A 121 -9.89 6.46 12.01
CA THR A 121 -9.97 5.02 11.80
C THR A 121 -8.55 4.44 11.74
N PRO A 122 -8.20 3.46 12.60
CA PRO A 122 -6.86 2.89 12.60
C PRO A 122 -6.45 2.38 11.21
N ALA A 123 -5.23 2.72 10.81
CA ALA A 123 -4.70 2.27 9.54
C ALA A 123 -4.60 0.74 9.53
N SER A 124 -5.13 0.12 8.48
CA SER A 124 -4.98 -1.32 8.26
C SER A 124 -3.53 -1.69 7.93
N ARG A 125 -2.79 -0.77 7.29
CA ARG A 125 -1.41 -0.98 6.87
C ARG A 125 -0.69 0.33 6.66
N VAL A 126 0.58 0.37 7.04
CA VAL A 126 1.50 1.47 6.74
C VAL A 126 2.73 0.89 6.07
N ALA A 127 3.01 1.33 4.84
CA ALA A 127 4.15 0.85 4.06
C ALA A 127 5.19 1.95 3.90
N ASP A 128 6.32 1.81 4.58
CA ASP A 128 7.51 2.65 4.53
C ASP A 128 8.42 2.22 3.35
N ARG A 129 8.89 3.19 2.56
CA ARG A 129 9.81 2.99 1.43
C ARG A 129 11.18 3.68 1.62
N GLY A 130 11.49 4.13 2.82
CA GLY A 130 12.68 4.90 3.16
C GLY A 130 12.59 6.36 2.70
N PRO A 131 13.64 7.17 2.95
CA PRO A 131 13.62 8.61 2.70
C PRO A 131 13.80 8.96 1.23
N THR A 132 14.41 8.06 0.46
CA THR A 132 14.71 8.25 -0.96
C THR A 132 14.29 7.01 -1.74
N PRO A 133 12.98 6.72 -1.86
CA PRO A 133 12.52 5.61 -2.67
C PRO A 133 12.92 5.91 -4.12
N GLY A 134 13.84 5.12 -4.68
CA GLY A 134 14.35 5.34 -6.02
C GLY A 134 13.22 5.50 -7.04
N HIS A 135 13.34 6.45 -7.96
CA HIS A 135 12.41 6.58 -9.07
C HIS A 135 12.68 5.47 -10.09
N ALA A 136 11.66 4.66 -10.38
CA ALA A 136 11.79 3.64 -11.40
C ALA A 136 11.91 4.30 -12.79
N GLY A 137 13.09 4.22 -13.41
CA GLY A 137 13.37 4.85 -14.70
C GLY A 137 12.57 4.31 -15.90
N LYS A 138 11.76 3.25 -15.71
CA LYS A 138 10.88 2.68 -16.72
C LYS A 138 9.44 2.55 -16.17
N PRO A 139 8.41 2.74 -17.01
CA PRO A 139 7.04 2.60 -16.56
C PRO A 139 6.75 1.18 -16.06
N LEU A 140 5.79 1.08 -15.15
CA LEU A 140 5.33 -0.21 -14.64
C LEU A 140 4.37 -0.84 -15.64
N TRP A 141 4.63 -2.10 -15.95
CA TRP A 141 3.67 -3.01 -16.56
C TRP A 141 3.21 -3.97 -15.46
N LEU A 142 1.92 -3.95 -15.16
CA LEU A 142 1.32 -4.79 -14.12
C LEU A 142 0.30 -5.71 -14.77
N PHE A 143 0.55 -7.01 -14.69
CA PHE A 143 -0.39 -8.07 -15.07
C PHE A 143 -0.84 -8.80 -13.82
N VAL A 144 -2.10 -9.23 -13.78
CA VAL A 144 -2.68 -9.99 -12.68
C VAL A 144 -3.56 -11.09 -13.25
N GLY A 145 -3.41 -12.30 -12.76
CA GLY A 145 -4.10 -13.47 -13.29
C GLY A 145 -3.95 -14.70 -12.41
N SER A 146 -4.48 -15.84 -12.85
CA SER A 146 -4.27 -17.13 -12.20
C SER A 146 -3.05 -17.85 -12.77
N LEU A 147 -2.25 -18.50 -11.93
CA LEU A 147 -1.11 -19.29 -12.38
C LEU A 147 -1.58 -20.52 -13.17
N ASN A 148 -1.11 -20.68 -14.41
CA ASN A 148 -1.54 -21.79 -15.28
C ASN A 148 -0.73 -23.06 -15.06
N ALA A 149 0.57 -22.91 -14.78
CA ALA A 149 1.51 -24.01 -14.61
C ALA A 149 2.60 -23.63 -13.59
N PRO A 150 3.27 -24.60 -12.96
CA PRO A 150 4.37 -24.32 -12.04
C PRO A 150 5.43 -23.45 -12.73
N ALA A 151 5.99 -22.48 -11.99
CA ALA A 151 7.07 -21.65 -12.50
C ALA A 151 8.31 -22.51 -12.81
N ALA A 152 8.75 -22.50 -14.06
CA ALA A 152 9.85 -23.33 -14.53
C ALA A 152 10.59 -22.63 -15.67
N ASN A 153 11.86 -23.01 -15.88
CA ASN A 153 12.67 -22.55 -17.02
C ASN A 153 12.76 -21.02 -17.18
N GLY A 154 12.72 -20.27 -16.07
CA GLY A 154 12.74 -18.80 -16.12
C GLY A 154 11.44 -18.19 -16.66
N LYS A 155 10.33 -18.94 -16.70
CA LYS A 155 9.02 -18.48 -17.17
C LYS A 155 7.91 -18.73 -16.16
N VAL A 156 7.03 -17.75 -16.02
CA VAL A 156 5.75 -17.86 -15.30
C VAL A 156 4.63 -17.62 -16.28
N THR A 157 3.72 -18.58 -16.39
CA THR A 157 2.55 -18.48 -17.28
C THR A 157 1.30 -18.25 -16.46
N ILE A 158 0.57 -17.18 -16.76
CA ILE A 158 -0.69 -16.83 -16.09
C ILE A 158 -1.80 -16.64 -17.12
N HIS A 159 -3.03 -16.94 -16.70
CA HIS A 159 -4.23 -16.50 -17.37
C HIS A 159 -4.55 -15.07 -16.92
N VAL A 160 -4.27 -14.08 -17.75
CA VAL A 160 -4.39 -12.66 -17.42
C VAL A 160 -5.86 -12.24 -17.28
N GLN A 161 -6.21 -11.75 -16.10
CA GLN A 161 -7.56 -11.30 -15.74
C GLN A 161 -7.64 -9.78 -15.52
N SER A 162 -6.53 -9.16 -15.11
CA SER A 162 -6.48 -7.74 -14.77
C SER A 162 -5.05 -7.19 -14.89
N GLY A 163 -4.89 -5.89 -14.65
CA GLY A 163 -3.61 -5.21 -14.79
C GLY A 163 -3.75 -3.70 -14.72
N ASN A 164 -2.64 -3.00 -14.91
CA ASN A 164 -2.70 -1.56 -15.11
C ASN A 164 -3.06 -1.21 -16.56
N TRP A 165 -3.46 0.05 -16.80
CA TRP A 165 -3.90 0.50 -18.12
C TRP A 165 -2.87 0.24 -19.23
N LEU A 166 -1.57 0.41 -18.95
CA LEU A 166 -0.52 0.19 -19.94
C LEU A 166 -0.48 -1.29 -20.38
N ALA A 167 -0.46 -2.20 -19.42
CA ALA A 167 -0.47 -3.65 -19.68
C ALA A 167 -1.77 -4.08 -20.39
N LEU A 168 -2.93 -3.69 -19.87
CA LEU A 168 -4.23 -4.10 -20.42
C LEU A 168 -4.48 -3.55 -21.82
N ARG A 169 -4.04 -2.32 -22.11
CA ARG A 169 -4.13 -1.77 -23.46
C ARG A 169 -3.33 -2.60 -24.47
N LYS A 170 -2.19 -3.14 -24.06
CA LYS A 170 -1.30 -3.95 -24.91
C LYS A 170 -1.75 -5.40 -25.06
N MET A 171 -2.66 -5.86 -24.19
CA MET A 171 -3.34 -7.15 -24.28
C MET A 171 -4.51 -7.17 -25.28
N LEU A 172 -4.96 -6.02 -25.79
CA LEU A 172 -6.10 -5.98 -26.71
C LEU A 172 -5.77 -6.77 -27.99
N GLY A 173 -6.59 -7.78 -28.29
CA GLY A 173 -6.40 -8.69 -29.42
C GLY A 173 -5.37 -9.80 -29.19
N GLN A 174 -4.82 -9.94 -27.98
CA GLN A 174 -3.89 -11.00 -27.58
C GLN A 174 -4.62 -12.10 -26.80
N PRO A 175 -4.10 -13.34 -26.77
CA PRO A 175 -4.63 -14.38 -25.88
C PRO A 175 -4.50 -13.97 -24.41
N GLN A 176 -5.34 -14.52 -23.53
CA GLN A 176 -5.25 -14.21 -22.09
C GLN A 176 -4.13 -15.00 -21.40
N ASP A 177 -3.78 -16.17 -21.91
CA ASP A 177 -2.65 -16.94 -21.38
C ASP A 177 -1.34 -16.34 -21.89
N GLN A 178 -0.57 -15.79 -20.97
CA GLN A 178 0.68 -15.10 -21.26
C GLN A 178 1.83 -15.62 -20.42
N SER A 179 3.03 -15.62 -21.00
CA SER A 179 4.23 -16.21 -20.40
C SER A 179 5.32 -15.17 -20.21
N PHE A 180 5.67 -14.91 -18.96
CA PHE A 180 6.57 -13.82 -18.58
C PHE A 180 7.91 -14.36 -18.08
N SER A 181 8.99 -13.69 -18.47
CA SER A 181 10.35 -13.98 -17.98
C SER A 181 10.53 -13.65 -16.50
N TYR A 182 11.27 -14.49 -15.78
CA TYR A 182 11.90 -14.17 -14.50
C TYR A 182 13.38 -14.57 -14.53
N GLY A 183 14.17 -14.00 -13.63
CA GLY A 183 15.60 -14.29 -13.51
C GLY A 183 16.10 -14.20 -12.07
N ALA A 184 17.42 -14.23 -11.89
CA ALA A 184 18.05 -14.24 -10.57
C ALA A 184 17.74 -13.00 -9.70
N ARG A 185 17.32 -11.89 -10.31
CA ARG A 185 16.94 -10.66 -9.61
C ARG A 185 15.43 -10.50 -9.41
N THR A 186 14.64 -11.47 -9.85
CA THR A 186 13.18 -11.45 -9.66
C THR A 186 12.86 -11.81 -8.22
N ILE A 187 12.12 -10.94 -7.55
CA ILE A 187 11.67 -11.18 -6.18
C ILE A 187 10.31 -11.88 -6.23
N PHE A 188 10.25 -13.07 -5.66
CA PHE A 188 9.01 -13.83 -5.49
C PHE A 188 8.47 -13.58 -4.10
N ILE A 189 7.21 -13.13 -4.01
CA ILE A 189 6.58 -12.77 -2.75
C ILE A 189 5.29 -13.55 -2.63
N LEU A 190 5.12 -14.26 -1.52
CA LEU A 190 3.86 -14.86 -1.12
C LEU A 190 3.25 -14.03 0.00
N TRP A 191 2.07 -13.48 -0.22
CA TRP A 191 1.31 -12.82 0.84
C TRP A 191 0.50 -13.87 1.59
N ARG A 192 0.61 -13.92 2.92
CA ARG A 192 -0.23 -14.76 3.79
C ARG A 192 -0.71 -13.97 4.99
N SER A 193 -2.02 -13.92 5.22
CA SER A 193 -2.65 -13.09 6.26
C SER A 193 -2.13 -11.65 6.23
N GLY A 194 -1.91 -11.11 5.03
CA GLY A 194 -1.31 -9.79 4.83
C GLY A 194 0.21 -9.71 5.03
N VAL A 195 0.89 -10.76 5.48
CA VAL A 195 2.35 -10.81 5.67
C VAL A 195 3.06 -11.22 4.37
N PRO A 196 3.97 -10.39 3.83
CA PRO A 196 4.78 -10.77 2.69
C PRO A 196 5.93 -11.69 3.14
N THR A 197 6.10 -12.80 2.44
CA THR A 197 7.22 -13.73 2.62
C THR A 197 7.94 -13.89 1.30
N VAL A 198 9.27 -13.74 1.29
CA VAL A 198 10.06 -14.05 0.09
C VAL A 198 10.14 -15.57 -0.06
N VAL A 199 9.81 -16.05 -1.25
CA VAL A 199 9.73 -17.49 -1.57
C VAL A 199 10.55 -17.82 -2.80
N SER A 200 10.75 -19.11 -3.08
CA SER A 200 11.27 -19.57 -4.38
C SER A 200 10.14 -19.68 -5.42
N PRO A 201 10.45 -19.68 -6.73
CA PRO A 201 9.44 -19.87 -7.78
C PRO A 201 8.65 -21.17 -7.61
N SER A 202 9.29 -22.24 -7.10
CA SER A 202 8.69 -23.55 -6.87
C SER A 202 7.63 -23.58 -5.76
N GLN A 203 7.52 -22.51 -4.97
CA GLN A 203 6.52 -22.39 -3.90
C GLN A 203 5.23 -21.72 -4.37
N LEU A 204 5.18 -21.19 -5.60
CA LEU A 204 3.95 -20.72 -6.24
C LEU A 204 3.06 -21.90 -6.59
N ARG A 205 1.74 -21.79 -6.38
CA ARG A 205 0.81 -22.89 -6.70
C ARG A 205 -0.05 -22.55 -7.89
N VAL A 206 -0.31 -23.57 -8.71
CA VAL A 206 -1.20 -23.46 -9.86
C VAL A 206 -2.60 -23.10 -9.38
N GLY A 207 -3.24 -22.16 -10.07
CA GLY A 207 -4.53 -21.58 -9.70
C GLY A 207 -4.43 -20.37 -8.79
N ASP A 208 -3.30 -20.12 -8.12
CA ASP A 208 -3.14 -18.96 -7.24
C ASP A 208 -3.15 -17.65 -8.03
N ARG A 209 -3.56 -16.57 -7.36
CA ARG A 209 -3.69 -15.24 -7.97
C ARG A 209 -2.34 -14.53 -7.97
N ILE A 210 -1.69 -14.52 -9.12
CA ILE A 210 -0.36 -13.95 -9.31
C ILE A 210 -0.44 -12.54 -9.89
N SER A 211 0.43 -11.67 -9.40
CA SER A 211 0.73 -10.36 -9.96
C SER A 211 2.15 -10.33 -10.50
N ILE A 212 2.33 -9.84 -11.72
CA ILE A 212 3.63 -9.77 -12.40
C ILE A 212 3.94 -8.31 -12.68
N ARG A 213 5.11 -7.85 -12.21
CA ARG A 213 5.55 -6.45 -12.31
C ARG A 213 6.80 -6.35 -13.16
N ILE A 214 6.66 -5.79 -14.36
CA ILE A 214 7.75 -5.61 -15.32
C ILE A 214 8.06 -4.12 -15.48
N ARG A 215 9.34 -3.81 -15.68
CA ARG A 215 9.86 -2.47 -15.95
C ARG A 215 10.45 -2.42 -17.35
N ALA A 216 9.59 -2.13 -18.32
CA ALA A 216 9.92 -2.07 -19.75
C ALA A 216 9.55 -0.69 -20.32
N PRO A 217 10.22 -0.19 -21.38
CA PRO A 217 9.78 1.02 -22.09
C PRO A 217 8.31 0.97 -22.49
N ARG A 218 7.70 2.15 -22.64
CA ARG A 218 6.27 2.26 -23.01
C ARG A 218 6.00 1.84 -24.47
N ALA A 219 7.01 1.99 -25.32
CA ALA A 219 6.90 1.72 -26.75
C ALA A 219 6.81 0.22 -27.04
N ASP A 220 7.46 -0.61 -26.21
CA ASP A 220 7.52 -2.07 -26.33
C ASP A 220 6.14 -2.69 -26.62
N SER A 221 6.17 -3.70 -27.49
CA SER A 221 5.09 -4.66 -27.68
C SER A 221 4.90 -5.52 -26.43
N LEU A 222 3.79 -6.26 -26.39
CA LEU A 222 3.56 -7.23 -25.31
C LEU A 222 4.65 -8.29 -25.29
N GLN A 223 5.01 -8.86 -26.46
CA GLN A 223 6.03 -9.89 -26.56
C GLN A 223 7.41 -9.41 -26.10
N GLU A 224 7.79 -8.17 -26.42
CA GLU A 224 9.05 -7.58 -25.95
C GLU A 224 9.04 -7.40 -24.43
N ALA A 225 7.93 -6.88 -23.87
CA ALA A 225 7.78 -6.71 -22.43
C ALA A 225 7.86 -8.07 -21.69
N GLU A 226 7.28 -9.13 -22.24
CA GLU A 226 7.32 -10.49 -21.68
C GLU A 226 8.72 -11.11 -21.62
N GLN A 227 9.64 -10.67 -22.48
CA GLN A 227 11.03 -11.12 -22.41
C GLN A 227 11.84 -10.40 -21.32
N VAL A 228 11.41 -9.20 -20.90
CA VAL A 228 12.08 -8.47 -19.82
C VAL A 228 11.81 -9.19 -18.49
N PRO A 229 12.87 -9.63 -17.75
CA PRO A 229 12.67 -10.30 -16.47
C PRO A 229 11.84 -9.46 -15.52
N ALA A 230 10.80 -10.07 -14.94
CA ALA A 230 9.94 -9.43 -13.97
C ALA A 230 10.77 -8.97 -12.76
N SER A 231 10.48 -7.77 -12.28
CA SER A 231 11.08 -7.26 -11.03
C SER A 231 10.48 -7.99 -9.82
N HIS A 232 9.17 -8.22 -9.84
CA HIS A 232 8.44 -8.89 -8.78
C HIS A 232 7.38 -9.80 -9.36
N ILE A 233 7.23 -10.97 -8.74
CA ILE A 233 6.14 -11.90 -8.96
C ILE A 233 5.50 -12.16 -7.60
N GLY A 234 4.31 -11.61 -7.39
CA GLY A 234 3.61 -11.64 -6.12
C GLY A 234 2.40 -12.56 -6.19
N ASP A 235 2.38 -13.59 -5.37
CA ASP A 235 1.22 -14.42 -5.08
C ASP A 235 0.41 -13.78 -3.96
N HIS A 236 -0.84 -13.43 -4.28
CA HIS A 236 -1.76 -12.83 -3.34
C HIS A 236 -2.75 -13.90 -2.91
N GLU A 237 -3.02 -13.94 -1.60
CA GLU A 237 -4.16 -14.70 -1.11
C GLU A 237 -5.40 -14.35 -1.95
N PRO A 238 -6.26 -15.35 -2.26
CA PRO A 238 -7.54 -15.06 -2.86
C PRO A 238 -8.19 -13.97 -2.03
N ARG A 239 -8.68 -12.93 -2.70
CA ARG A 239 -9.45 -11.89 -2.03
C ARG A 239 -10.66 -12.61 -1.48
N THR A 240 -10.66 -12.94 -0.18
CA THR A 240 -11.82 -13.57 0.44
C THR A 240 -12.98 -12.61 0.17
N PRO A 241 -13.99 -12.99 -0.62
CA PRO A 241 -15.19 -12.20 -0.68
C PRO A 241 -15.72 -12.16 0.76
N ALA A 242 -15.79 -10.95 1.30
CA ALA A 242 -16.48 -10.72 2.57
C ALA A 242 -17.98 -10.87 2.36
#